data_AF-A0A7J6NX62-F1
#
_entry.id   AF-A0A7J6NX62-F1
#
_cell.length_a   1.000
_cell.length_b   1.000
_cell.length_c   1.000
_cell.angle_alpha   90.00
_cell.angle_beta   90.00
_cell.angle_gamma   90.00
#
_symmetry.space_group_name_H-M   'P 1'
#
loop_
_entity.id
_entity.type
_entity.pdbx_description
1 polymer ?
#
loop_
_entity_poly.entity_id
_entity_poly.type
_entity_poly.pdbx_seq_one_letter_code
_entity_poly.pdbx_strand_id
1 'polypeptide(L)'
;MATLEERIAAAQVDTAELRARARVDDALWATVSANITNGEGQLETIADFGFCHPADIDTCLHSLRSSLERARVGLLFDLCRGVCGLPPAMITTGDADVVQHDENLVPENSAKRRKVSHYLDPVMDGSFVMMDAADYDRYVTELQTRFGEIDDDNVPTREQLSGLKSRVDAGEVPYVDLSVFTANQRERLKSVRMSVWGLDEDGEAKRRVVSRCLPYLEWTVNFRVYSLGMIMLGCGKHADFLKYSDMIGKLYRTYPQYWPQVLAADENMRVGRLSRYKQTSNNWGDAYVKAATDSAYWLEKVDRVVFQLANAGAGAPSKESVAKPKERAL
;
A
#
# COMPACT_ATOMS: atom_id res chain seq x y z
N MET A 1 -4.67 -18.66 20.17
CA MET A 1 -4.98 -17.27 19.79
C MET A 1 -6.37 -16.97 20.32
N ALA A 2 -6.55 -15.86 21.03
CA ALA A 2 -7.86 -15.45 21.54
C ALA A 2 -8.87 -15.29 20.39
N THR A 3 -10.13 -15.63 20.63
CA THR A 3 -11.21 -15.49 19.65
C THR A 3 -11.50 -14.01 19.38
N LEU A 4 -12.18 -13.71 18.27
CA LEU A 4 -12.56 -12.32 17.93
C LEU A 4 -13.41 -11.69 19.04
N GLU A 5 -14.30 -12.47 19.66
CA GLU A 5 -15.16 -12.02 20.76
C GLU A 5 -14.38 -11.67 22.03
N GLU A 6 -13.38 -12.49 22.40
CA GLU A 6 -12.52 -12.25 23.56
C GLU A 6 -11.68 -10.98 23.41
N ARG A 7 -11.23 -10.67 22.19
CA ARG A 7 -10.44 -9.46 21.88
C ARG A 7 -11.28 -8.20 21.93
N ILE A 8 -12.56 -8.28 21.55
CA ILE A 8 -13.50 -7.17 21.61
C ILE A 8 -13.84 -6.83 23.06
N ALA A 9 -14.05 -7.84 23.91
CA ALA A 9 -14.31 -7.62 25.33
C ALA A 9 -13.11 -6.97 26.07
N ALA A 10 -11.88 -7.40 25.77
CA ALA A 10 -10.67 -6.85 26.38
C ALA A 10 -10.34 -5.42 25.92
N ALA A 11 -10.76 -5.04 24.72
CA ALA A 11 -10.53 -3.72 24.13
C ALA A 11 -11.38 -2.59 24.77
N GLN A 12 -12.47 -2.96 25.47
CA GLN A 12 -13.36 -2.01 26.16
C GLN A 12 -12.93 -1.70 27.61
N VAL A 13 -11.82 -2.27 28.06
CA VAL A 13 -11.28 -2.05 29.41
C VAL A 13 -10.56 -0.69 29.49
N ASP A 14 -10.66 -0.02 30.62
CA ASP A 14 -9.97 1.25 30.92
C ASP A 14 -8.44 1.08 30.91
N THR A 15 -7.73 2.09 30.42
CA THR A 15 -6.27 2.19 30.43
C THR A 15 -5.64 2.23 31.83
N ALA A 16 -6.39 2.56 32.89
CA ALA A 16 -5.88 2.81 34.24
C ALA A 16 -4.96 1.70 34.81
N GLU A 17 -5.33 0.43 34.66
CA GLU A 17 -4.51 -0.69 35.16
C GLU A 17 -3.16 -0.78 34.44
N LEU A 18 -3.16 -0.59 33.11
CA LEU A 18 -1.95 -0.63 32.30
C LEU A 18 -1.07 0.60 32.52
N ARG A 19 -1.67 1.78 32.75
CA ARG A 19 -0.96 3.01 33.13
C ARG A 19 -0.18 2.83 34.43
N ALA A 20 -0.79 2.20 35.44
CA ALA A 20 -0.13 1.86 36.69
C ALA A 20 1.06 0.90 36.47
N ARG A 21 0.90 -0.12 35.61
CA ARG A 21 1.98 -1.07 35.27
C ARG A 21 3.15 -0.42 34.53
N ALA A 22 2.86 0.50 33.61
CA ALA A 22 3.87 1.26 32.86
C ALA A 22 4.46 2.44 33.64
N ARG A 23 3.96 2.73 34.85
CA ARG A 23 4.34 3.89 35.69
C ARG A 23 4.11 5.23 34.99
N VAL A 24 3.03 5.35 34.23
CA VAL A 24 2.56 6.60 33.62
C VAL A 24 1.58 7.25 34.59
N ASP A 25 1.95 8.40 35.14
CA ASP A 25 1.08 9.18 36.04
C ASP A 25 0.04 9.98 35.25
N ASP A 26 -0.94 10.56 35.96
CA ASP A 26 -2.06 11.27 35.34
C ASP A 26 -1.63 12.56 34.61
N ALA A 27 -0.54 13.21 35.04
CA ALA A 27 -0.03 14.41 34.39
C ALA A 27 0.65 14.07 33.05
N LEU A 28 1.44 13.00 33.03
CA LEU A 28 2.04 12.47 31.81
C LEU A 28 0.96 11.92 30.88
N TRP A 29 -0.04 11.22 31.41
CA TRP A 29 -1.17 10.72 30.63
C TRP A 29 -1.97 11.85 29.96
N ALA A 30 -2.31 12.90 30.71
CA ALA A 30 -3.03 14.05 30.16
C ALA A 30 -2.25 14.73 29.02
N THR A 31 -0.91 14.82 29.16
CA THR A 31 -0.04 15.36 28.11
C THR A 31 -0.03 14.46 26.87
N VAL A 32 0.09 13.15 27.04
CA VAL A 32 0.07 12.16 25.96
C VAL A 32 -1.27 12.16 25.24
N SER A 33 -2.38 12.13 25.98
CA SER A 33 -3.73 12.18 25.40
C SER A 33 -3.94 13.46 24.60
N ALA A 34 -3.57 14.62 25.14
CA ALA A 34 -3.72 15.90 24.45
C ALA A 34 -2.87 15.97 23.17
N ASN A 35 -1.65 15.45 23.19
CA ASN A 35 -0.76 15.45 22.02
C ASN A 35 -1.25 14.52 20.91
N ILE A 36 -1.85 13.38 21.26
CA ILE A 36 -2.34 12.40 20.29
C ILE A 36 -3.69 12.84 19.70
N THR A 37 -4.57 13.43 20.50
CA THR A 37 -5.87 13.92 20.02
C THR A 37 -5.82 15.32 19.45
N ASN A 38 -4.65 15.96 19.39
CA ASN A 38 -4.49 17.40 19.09
C ASN A 38 -5.39 18.31 19.96
N GLY A 39 -5.72 17.86 21.18
CA GLY A 39 -6.65 18.53 22.09
C GLY A 39 -8.14 18.31 21.80
N GLU A 40 -8.48 17.59 20.72
CA GLU A 40 -9.85 17.28 20.31
C GLU A 40 -10.21 15.83 20.65
N GLY A 41 -10.48 15.56 21.94
CA GLY A 41 -10.97 14.26 22.41
C GLY A 41 -10.17 13.66 23.57
N GLN A 42 -10.64 12.52 24.09
CA GLN A 42 -9.99 11.78 25.18
C GLN A 42 -9.71 10.33 24.78
N LEU A 43 -8.58 9.80 25.24
CA LEU A 43 -8.23 8.39 25.12
C LEU A 43 -8.71 7.70 26.40
N GLU A 44 -9.84 6.99 26.32
CA GLU A 44 -10.50 6.42 27.50
C GLU A 44 -10.22 4.92 27.65
N THR A 45 -10.14 4.21 26.53
CA THR A 45 -10.02 2.75 26.50
C THR A 45 -8.63 2.28 26.07
N ILE A 46 -8.29 1.04 26.43
CA ILE A 46 -7.08 0.37 25.96
C ILE A 46 -7.03 0.33 24.42
N ALA A 47 -8.18 0.25 23.75
CA ALA A 47 -8.27 0.32 22.31
C ALA A 47 -7.88 1.70 21.76
N ASP A 48 -8.39 2.78 22.36
CA ASP A 48 -8.12 4.14 21.88
C ASP A 48 -6.63 4.41 21.81
N PHE A 49 -5.86 3.91 22.78
CA PHE A 49 -4.41 4.04 22.80
C PHE A 49 -3.67 2.94 22.02
N GLY A 50 -4.05 1.67 22.18
CA GLY A 50 -3.36 0.54 21.54
C GLY A 50 -3.48 0.52 20.01
N PHE A 51 -4.51 1.17 19.46
CA PHE A 51 -4.72 1.31 18.02
C PHE A 51 -4.23 2.64 17.43
N CYS A 52 -3.64 3.54 18.23
CA CYS A 52 -2.94 4.72 17.70
C CYS A 52 -1.89 4.30 16.67
N HIS A 53 -1.70 5.10 15.62
CA HIS A 53 -0.67 4.81 14.64
C HIS A 53 0.71 4.99 15.30
N PRO A 54 1.67 4.05 15.13
CA PRO A 54 2.98 4.15 15.78
C PRO A 54 3.73 5.45 15.47
N ALA A 55 3.51 6.07 14.30
CA ALA A 55 4.11 7.38 13.99
C ALA A 55 3.50 8.55 14.78
N ASP A 56 2.22 8.46 15.17
CA ASP A 56 1.58 9.48 16.02
C ASP A 56 2.10 9.33 17.46
N ILE A 57 2.29 8.08 17.90
CA ILE A 57 2.98 7.76 19.15
C ILE A 57 4.44 8.23 19.09
N ASP A 58 5.17 7.96 18.02
CA ASP A 58 6.56 8.40 17.86
C ASP A 58 6.67 9.93 17.88
N THR A 59 5.77 10.63 17.17
CA THR A 59 5.67 12.09 17.21
C THR A 59 5.38 12.59 18.63
N CYS A 60 4.44 11.94 19.33
CA CYS A 60 4.15 12.23 20.74
C CYS A 60 5.38 11.98 21.63
N LEU A 61 6.12 10.89 21.43
CA LEU A 61 7.32 10.56 22.19
C LEU A 61 8.43 11.59 21.97
N HIS A 62 8.63 12.07 20.74
CA HIS A 62 9.59 13.13 20.42
C HIS A 62 9.22 14.48 21.07
N SER A 63 7.95 14.70 21.40
CA SER A 63 7.51 15.89 22.14
C SER A 63 7.81 15.82 23.65
N LEU A 64 8.07 14.62 24.20
CA LEU A 64 8.36 14.42 25.63
C LEU A 64 9.83 14.71 25.93
N ARG A 65 10.07 15.48 26.99
CA ARG A 65 11.42 15.94 27.34
C ARG A 65 12.28 14.85 27.98
N SER A 66 11.68 13.95 28.75
CA SER A 66 12.43 12.91 29.48
C SER A 66 12.56 11.62 28.67
N SER A 67 13.76 11.06 28.61
CA SER A 67 14.00 9.71 28.05
C SER A 67 13.26 8.62 28.85
N LEU A 68 13.11 8.81 30.16
CA LEU A 68 12.37 7.89 31.02
C LEU A 68 10.86 7.94 30.75
N GLU A 69 10.30 9.12 30.51
CA GLU A 69 8.88 9.27 30.13
C GLU A 69 8.63 8.63 28.76
N ARG A 70 9.53 8.84 27.80
CA ARG A 70 9.46 8.18 26.49
C ARG A 70 9.43 6.65 26.60
N ALA A 71 10.32 6.07 27.41
CA ALA A 71 10.34 4.63 27.61
C ALA A 71 9.07 4.09 28.28
N ARG A 72 8.50 4.83 29.25
CA ARG A 72 7.25 4.44 29.95
C ARG A 72 6.04 4.51 29.04
N VAL A 73 5.92 5.55 28.22
CA VAL A 73 4.83 5.72 27.27
C VAL A 73 4.93 4.68 26.14
N GLY A 74 6.14 4.38 25.66
CA GLY A 74 6.36 3.30 24.71
C GLY A 74 5.96 1.92 25.28
N LEU A 75 6.32 1.63 26.54
CA LEU A 75 5.90 0.41 27.23
C LEU A 75 4.38 0.34 27.43
N LEU A 76 3.74 1.44 27.82
CA LEU A 76 2.28 1.52 27.94
C LEU A 76 1.61 1.18 26.62
N PHE A 77 2.12 1.73 25.51
CA PHE A 77 1.59 1.49 24.18
C PHE A 77 1.68 0.01 23.80
N ASP A 78 2.84 -0.63 24.04
CA ASP A 78 3.01 -2.06 23.77
C ASP A 78 2.16 -2.96 24.69
N LEU A 79 1.93 -2.56 25.94
CA LEU A 79 1.02 -3.27 26.85
C LEU A 79 -0.44 -3.19 26.38
N CYS A 80 -0.90 -2.00 25.98
CA CYS A 80 -2.26 -1.83 25.42
C CYS A 80 -2.43 -2.66 24.15
N ARG A 81 -1.40 -2.69 23.30
CA ARG A 81 -1.35 -3.52 22.10
C ARG A 81 -1.42 -5.01 22.42
N GLY A 82 -0.66 -5.47 23.41
CA GLY A 82 -0.67 -6.87 23.84
C GLY A 82 -2.06 -7.32 24.31
N VAL A 83 -2.78 -6.49 25.05
CA VAL A 83 -4.17 -6.78 25.50
C VAL A 83 -5.14 -6.86 24.32
N CYS A 84 -4.95 -6.05 23.28
CA CYS A 84 -5.71 -6.13 22.03
C CYS A 84 -5.29 -7.29 21.10
N GLY A 85 -4.31 -8.10 21.50
CA GLY A 85 -3.73 -9.17 20.68
C GLY A 85 -2.92 -8.67 19.49
N LEU A 86 -2.36 -7.46 19.59
CA LEU A 86 -1.47 -6.82 18.62
C LEU A 86 0.00 -7.10 19.00
N PRO A 87 0.91 -7.24 18.03
CA PRO A 87 2.33 -7.33 18.31
C PRO A 87 2.87 -5.97 18.83
N PRO A 88 3.89 -5.98 19.71
CA PRO A 88 4.55 -4.76 20.17
C PRO A 88 5.14 -4.01 18.97
N ALA A 89 5.03 -2.68 19.00
CA ALA A 89 5.40 -1.79 17.91
C ALA A 89 6.68 -0.98 18.20
N MET A 90 7.07 -0.80 19.47
CA MET A 90 8.24 0.01 19.82
C MET A 90 9.47 -0.85 20.07
N ILE A 91 10.47 -0.78 19.19
CA ILE A 91 11.82 -1.31 19.48
C ILE A 91 12.61 -0.21 20.19
N THR A 92 12.82 -0.33 21.49
CA THR A 92 13.68 0.59 22.24
C THR A 92 15.16 0.26 22.00
N THR A 93 15.80 0.93 21.01
CA THR A 93 17.14 1.55 21.06
C THR A 93 17.71 1.91 19.66
N GLY A 94 18.24 3.14 19.52
CA GLY A 94 19.45 3.46 18.72
C GLY A 94 19.28 4.36 17.48
N ASP A 95 19.85 5.58 17.54
CA ASP A 95 19.88 6.67 16.54
C ASP A 95 20.49 6.34 15.15
N ALA A 96 20.10 7.11 14.11
CA ALA A 96 20.88 7.27 12.87
C ALA A 96 20.65 8.64 12.17
N ASP A 97 21.77 9.25 11.79
CA ASP A 97 21.97 10.55 11.11
C ASP A 97 21.40 10.67 9.69
N VAL A 98 21.12 11.92 9.28
CA VAL A 98 20.62 12.34 7.97
C VAL A 98 21.77 12.73 7.02
N VAL A 99 21.74 12.24 5.78
CA VAL A 99 22.59 12.74 4.67
C VAL A 99 21.69 13.20 3.52
N GLN A 100 21.91 14.44 3.07
CA GLN A 100 21.27 15.07 1.90
C GLN A 100 22.00 14.68 0.60
N HIS A 101 21.27 14.58 -0.51
CA HIS A 101 21.85 14.49 -1.85
C HIS A 101 21.34 15.59 -2.78
N ASP A 102 22.31 16.16 -3.51
CA ASP A 102 22.27 17.31 -4.40
C ASP A 102 21.82 16.92 -5.83
N GLU A 103 21.02 17.76 -6.47
CA GLU A 103 20.58 17.63 -7.86
C GLU A 103 21.53 18.41 -8.79
N ASN A 104 22.10 17.74 -9.79
CA ASN A 104 22.08 18.16 -11.21
C ASN A 104 23.07 17.35 -12.06
N LEU A 105 22.62 16.94 -13.25
CA LEU A 105 23.28 17.13 -14.57
C LEU A 105 22.57 16.30 -15.65
N VAL A 106 22.09 16.96 -16.70
CA VAL A 106 21.62 16.34 -17.95
C VAL A 106 22.64 16.65 -19.06
N PRO A 107 23.04 15.66 -19.88
CA PRO A 107 23.56 15.92 -21.22
C PRO A 107 22.58 15.48 -22.31
N GLU A 108 22.49 16.32 -23.34
CA GLU A 108 21.81 16.08 -24.60
C GLU A 108 22.40 14.90 -25.37
N ASN A 109 21.54 13.96 -25.74
CA ASN A 109 21.69 13.18 -26.96
C ASN A 109 20.27 13.03 -27.52
N SER A 110 20.08 13.11 -28.85
CA SER A 110 18.76 13.09 -29.51
C SER A 110 18.10 11.71 -29.47
N ALA A 111 17.98 11.14 -28.27
CA ALA A 111 17.34 9.88 -28.02
C ALA A 111 15.82 10.07 -28.07
N LYS A 112 15.11 9.12 -28.69
CA LYS A 112 13.65 9.17 -28.80
C LYS A 112 13.03 9.14 -27.41
N ARG A 113 12.64 10.32 -26.89
CA ARG A 113 11.97 10.45 -25.59
C ARG A 113 10.52 9.99 -25.71
N ARG A 114 10.05 9.25 -24.70
CA ARG A 114 8.66 8.77 -24.59
C ARG A 114 8.04 9.29 -23.30
N LYS A 115 6.73 9.54 -23.32
CA LYS A 115 5.99 10.03 -22.14
C LYS A 115 5.84 8.92 -21.11
N VAL A 116 6.16 9.18 -19.86
CA VAL A 116 5.98 8.22 -18.74
C VAL A 116 4.51 7.80 -18.64
N SER A 117 3.59 8.74 -18.81
CA SER A 117 2.14 8.52 -18.72
C SER A 117 1.55 7.47 -19.65
N HIS A 118 2.20 7.20 -20.78
CA HIS A 118 1.71 6.19 -21.73
C HIS A 118 2.19 4.78 -21.40
N TYR A 119 3.25 4.64 -20.59
CA TYR A 119 3.96 3.37 -20.45
C TYR A 119 4.02 2.86 -19.01
N LEU A 120 4.04 3.74 -18.00
CA LEU A 120 4.23 3.37 -16.60
C LEU A 120 3.02 3.73 -15.73
N ASP A 121 2.58 4.99 -15.73
CA ASP A 121 1.50 5.46 -14.84
C ASP A 121 0.85 6.71 -15.44
N PRO A 122 -0.47 6.72 -15.71
CA PRO A 122 -1.14 7.84 -16.38
C PRO A 122 -1.10 9.15 -15.59
N VAL A 123 -0.87 9.11 -14.29
CA VAL A 123 -0.80 10.29 -13.39
C VAL A 123 0.60 10.90 -13.38
N MET A 124 1.64 10.15 -13.76
CA MET A 124 3.00 10.65 -13.80
C MET A 124 3.24 11.50 -15.05
N ASP A 125 3.59 12.78 -14.85
CA ASP A 125 4.12 13.63 -15.91
C ASP A 125 5.64 13.42 -16.05
N GLY A 126 6.14 13.50 -17.27
CA GLY A 126 7.56 13.34 -17.56
C GLY A 126 7.85 12.49 -18.80
N SER A 127 9.14 12.33 -19.08
CA SER A 127 9.61 11.54 -20.21
C SER A 127 10.89 10.78 -19.89
N PHE A 128 11.02 9.59 -20.49
CA PHE A 128 12.20 8.75 -20.39
C PHE A 128 12.85 8.54 -21.75
N VAL A 129 14.11 8.15 -21.73
CA VAL A 129 14.90 7.81 -22.91
C VAL A 129 14.76 6.32 -23.19
N MET A 130 14.51 5.98 -24.46
CA MET A 130 14.50 4.58 -24.91
C MET A 130 15.90 3.96 -24.83
N MET A 131 15.99 2.77 -24.25
CA MET A 131 17.22 1.97 -24.35
C MET A 131 17.46 1.47 -25.78
N ASP A 132 18.71 1.12 -26.07
CA ASP A 132 19.07 0.55 -27.36
C ASP A 132 18.43 -0.84 -27.55
N ALA A 133 18.19 -1.23 -28.80
CA ALA A 133 17.70 -2.56 -29.14
C ALA A 133 18.66 -3.66 -28.65
N ALA A 134 19.97 -3.47 -28.84
CA ALA A 134 20.97 -4.44 -28.42
C ALA A 134 21.00 -4.64 -26.90
N ASP A 135 20.81 -3.57 -26.11
CA ASP A 135 20.71 -3.66 -24.66
C ASP A 135 19.45 -4.41 -24.22
N TYR A 136 18.31 -4.15 -24.87
CA TYR A 136 17.07 -4.87 -24.61
C TYR A 136 17.20 -6.36 -24.92
N ASP A 137 17.74 -6.70 -26.08
CA ASP A 137 17.94 -8.10 -26.51
C ASP A 137 18.88 -8.85 -25.57
N ARG A 138 19.90 -8.17 -25.01
CA ARG A 138 20.76 -8.72 -23.95
C ARG A 138 19.94 -9.09 -22.72
N TYR A 139 19.09 -8.18 -22.22
CA TYR A 139 18.25 -8.49 -21.04
C TYR A 139 17.30 -9.65 -21.29
N VAL A 140 16.70 -9.74 -22.48
CA VAL A 140 15.80 -10.85 -22.85
C VAL A 140 16.57 -12.16 -22.90
N THR A 141 17.75 -12.17 -23.52
CA THR A 141 18.61 -13.35 -23.64
C THR A 141 19.05 -13.85 -22.25
N GLU A 142 19.46 -12.95 -21.36
CA GLU A 142 19.81 -13.29 -19.98
C GLU A 142 18.63 -13.89 -19.21
N LEU A 143 17.42 -13.35 -19.40
CA LEU A 143 16.22 -13.85 -18.77
C LEU A 143 15.88 -15.26 -19.28
N GLN A 144 15.92 -15.49 -20.59
CA GLN A 144 15.68 -16.80 -21.21
C GLN A 144 16.74 -17.82 -20.81
N THR A 145 18.00 -17.40 -20.64
CA THR A 145 19.06 -18.27 -20.13
C THR A 145 18.76 -18.75 -18.70
N ARG A 146 18.12 -17.91 -17.87
CA ARG A 146 17.79 -18.24 -16.47
C ARG A 146 16.52 -19.09 -16.32
N PHE A 147 15.51 -18.86 -17.15
CA PHE A 147 14.17 -19.46 -16.97
C PHE A 147 13.73 -20.38 -18.12
N GLY A 148 14.53 -20.49 -19.19
CA GLY A 148 14.17 -21.21 -20.41
C GLY A 148 13.34 -20.34 -21.35
N GLU A 149 12.59 -20.99 -22.24
CA GLU A 149 11.69 -20.31 -23.17
C GLU A 149 10.57 -19.60 -22.39
N ILE A 150 10.41 -18.30 -22.64
CA ILE A 150 9.37 -17.46 -22.04
C ILE A 150 8.54 -16.91 -23.19
N ASP A 151 7.23 -17.03 -23.07
CA ASP A 151 6.28 -16.44 -24.00
C ASP A 151 6.45 -14.91 -24.06
N ASP A 152 6.59 -14.38 -25.28
CA ASP A 152 6.82 -12.96 -25.57
C ASP A 152 5.74 -12.06 -24.95
N ASP A 153 4.51 -12.56 -24.81
CA ASP A 153 3.41 -11.80 -24.19
C ASP A 153 3.65 -11.56 -22.69
N ASN A 154 4.51 -12.36 -22.04
CA ASN A 154 4.86 -12.18 -20.62
C ASN A 154 6.10 -11.29 -20.42
N VAL A 155 6.79 -10.88 -21.49
CA VAL A 155 8.01 -10.07 -21.41
C VAL A 155 7.66 -8.59 -21.55
N PRO A 156 8.16 -7.70 -20.68
CA PRO A 156 7.89 -6.27 -20.81
C PRO A 156 8.50 -5.74 -22.12
N THR A 157 7.74 -4.94 -22.86
CA THR A 157 8.23 -4.30 -24.08
C THR A 157 9.44 -3.41 -23.82
N ARG A 158 10.23 -3.13 -24.87
CA ARG A 158 11.39 -2.23 -24.75
C ARG A 158 11.01 -0.87 -24.17
N GLU A 159 9.87 -0.31 -24.55
CA GLU A 159 9.36 0.96 -24.01
C GLU A 159 9.10 0.85 -22.49
N GLN A 160 8.41 -0.20 -22.06
CA GLN A 160 8.12 -0.47 -20.64
C GLN A 160 9.40 -0.67 -19.82
N LEU A 161 10.34 -1.50 -20.30
CA LEU A 161 11.59 -1.76 -19.62
C LEU A 161 12.47 -0.49 -19.55
N SER A 162 12.45 0.36 -20.58
CA SER A 162 13.22 1.62 -20.61
C SER A 162 12.70 2.60 -19.56
N GLY A 163 11.38 2.77 -19.49
CA GLY A 163 10.77 3.63 -18.49
C GLY A 163 11.03 3.11 -17.07
N LEU A 164 10.87 1.80 -16.85
CA LEU A 164 11.16 1.18 -15.57
C LEU A 164 12.63 1.36 -15.17
N LYS A 165 13.56 1.13 -16.11
CA LYS A 165 14.99 1.36 -15.92
C LYS A 165 15.29 2.79 -15.52
N SER A 166 14.70 3.78 -16.18
CA SER A 166 14.95 5.19 -15.83
C SER A 166 14.56 5.53 -14.39
N ARG A 167 13.51 4.91 -13.84
CA ARG A 167 13.13 5.10 -12.43
C ARG A 167 14.12 4.44 -11.50
N VAL A 168 14.52 3.20 -11.81
CA VAL A 168 15.51 2.44 -11.03
C VAL A 168 16.85 3.19 -10.99
N ASP A 169 17.34 3.64 -12.14
CA ASP A 169 18.60 4.38 -12.25
C ASP A 169 18.55 5.72 -11.49
N ALA A 170 17.38 6.38 -11.47
CA ALA A 170 17.15 7.60 -10.69
C ALA A 170 17.01 7.34 -9.17
N GLY A 171 17.05 6.09 -8.72
CA GLY A 171 16.84 5.73 -7.31
C GLY A 171 15.38 5.93 -6.84
N GLU A 172 14.46 6.20 -7.76
CA GLU A 172 13.04 6.36 -7.46
C GLU A 172 12.38 5.00 -7.20
N VAL A 173 11.20 5.02 -6.57
CA VAL A 173 10.37 3.83 -6.46
C VAL A 173 9.99 3.37 -7.88
N PRO A 174 10.30 2.12 -8.27
CA PRO A 174 10.02 1.60 -9.61
C PRO A 174 8.54 1.21 -9.75
N TYR A 175 7.65 2.11 -9.32
CA TYR A 175 6.22 1.90 -9.40
C TYR A 175 5.72 2.00 -10.85
N VAL A 176 4.73 1.17 -11.16
CA VAL A 176 3.92 1.22 -12.38
C VAL A 176 2.46 0.97 -12.04
N ASP A 177 1.56 1.66 -12.73
CA ASP A 177 0.14 1.34 -12.75
C ASP A 177 -0.06 0.08 -13.61
N LEU A 178 -0.51 -1.01 -13.00
CA LEU A 178 -0.71 -2.29 -13.68
C LEU A 178 -1.92 -2.28 -14.64
N SER A 179 -2.74 -1.24 -14.65
CA SER A 179 -3.76 -1.02 -15.67
C SER A 179 -3.16 -0.54 -17.00
N VAL A 180 -1.99 0.11 -16.96
CA VAL A 180 -1.23 0.62 -18.10
C VAL A 180 -0.05 -0.30 -18.44
N PHE A 181 0.67 -0.79 -17.44
CA PHE A 181 1.80 -1.70 -17.59
C PHE A 181 1.29 -3.14 -17.79
N THR A 182 0.92 -3.46 -19.03
CA THR A 182 0.28 -4.74 -19.37
C THR A 182 1.07 -5.51 -20.42
N ALA A 183 0.89 -6.83 -20.47
CA ALA A 183 1.35 -7.70 -21.56
C ALA A 183 0.99 -7.14 -22.96
N ASN A 184 -0.29 -6.84 -23.19
CA ASN A 184 -0.79 -6.44 -24.51
C ASN A 184 -0.87 -4.91 -24.67
N GLN A 185 0.11 -4.18 -24.15
CA GLN A 185 0.04 -2.71 -24.06
C GLN A 185 -0.18 -2.04 -25.43
N ARG A 186 0.39 -2.57 -26.52
CA ARG A 186 0.20 -2.03 -27.88
C ARG A 186 -1.24 -2.12 -28.38
N GLU A 187 -1.96 -3.16 -27.99
CA GLU A 187 -3.38 -3.34 -28.32
C GLU A 187 -4.26 -2.49 -27.41
N ARG A 188 -3.92 -2.40 -26.11
CA ARG A 188 -4.60 -1.50 -25.17
C ARG A 188 -4.47 -0.04 -25.54
N LEU A 189 -3.29 0.43 -25.93
CA LEU A 189 -3.12 1.81 -26.40
C LEU A 189 -3.98 2.14 -27.63
N LYS A 190 -4.39 1.12 -28.41
CA LYS A 190 -5.34 1.27 -29.51
C LYS A 190 -6.81 1.23 -29.04
N SER A 191 -7.12 0.56 -27.93
CA SER A 191 -8.50 0.40 -27.42
C SER A 191 -8.91 1.36 -26.28
N VAL A 192 -7.97 2.06 -25.63
CA VAL A 192 -8.18 2.95 -24.46
C VAL A 192 -8.77 4.33 -24.83
N ARG A 193 -9.89 4.34 -25.58
CA ARG A 193 -10.74 5.54 -25.72
C ARG A 193 -12.18 5.31 -25.24
N MET A 194 -12.36 4.52 -24.20
CA MET A 194 -13.64 4.51 -23.47
C MET A 194 -13.62 5.61 -22.41
N SER A 195 -14.14 6.78 -22.80
CA SER A 195 -14.39 7.88 -21.89
C SER A 195 -15.88 7.88 -21.52
N VAL A 196 -16.18 7.90 -20.22
CA VAL A 196 -17.57 7.97 -19.74
C VAL A 196 -17.87 9.42 -19.37
N TRP A 197 -19.08 9.87 -19.68
CA TRP A 197 -19.57 11.17 -19.19
C TRP A 197 -20.03 11.00 -17.75
N GLY A 198 -19.39 11.70 -16.82
CA GLY A 198 -19.81 11.82 -15.43
C GLY A 198 -20.29 13.24 -15.16
N LEU A 199 -21.33 13.38 -14.34
CA LEU A 199 -21.79 14.69 -13.87
C LEU A 199 -21.01 15.07 -12.62
N ASP A 200 -20.49 16.30 -12.57
CA ASP A 200 -19.86 16.85 -11.37
C ASP A 200 -20.91 17.26 -10.33
N GLU A 201 -20.47 17.64 -9.11
CA GLU A 201 -21.38 18.14 -8.05
C GLU A 201 -22.14 19.41 -8.47
N ASP A 202 -21.58 20.17 -9.42
CA ASP A 202 -22.20 21.35 -10.05
C ASP A 202 -23.12 21.00 -11.24
N GLY A 203 -23.30 19.72 -11.58
CA GLY A 203 -24.14 19.27 -12.70
C GLY A 203 -23.50 19.37 -14.09
N GLU A 204 -22.23 19.76 -14.19
CA GLU A 204 -21.49 19.83 -15.45
C GLU A 204 -21.03 18.44 -15.91
N ALA A 205 -21.31 18.09 -17.17
CA ALA A 205 -20.91 16.81 -17.74
C ALA A 205 -19.40 16.82 -18.07
N LYS A 206 -18.58 16.20 -17.21
CA LYS A 206 -17.15 16.01 -17.46
C LYS A 206 -16.87 14.62 -18.00
N ARG A 207 -16.08 14.57 -19.07
CA ARG A 207 -15.54 13.33 -19.61
C ARG A 207 -14.49 12.80 -18.64
N ARG A 208 -14.83 11.77 -17.86
CA ARG A 208 -13.90 11.09 -16.95
C ARG A 208 -13.40 9.80 -17.61
N VAL A 209 -12.08 9.60 -17.59
CA VAL A 209 -11.49 8.31 -17.94
C VAL A 209 -11.72 7.42 -16.73
N VAL A 210 -12.61 6.44 -16.86
CA VAL A 210 -12.84 5.48 -15.79
C VAL A 210 -11.68 4.50 -15.80
N SER A 211 -10.81 4.58 -14.79
CA SER A 211 -9.87 3.50 -14.52
C SER A 211 -10.70 2.29 -14.12
N ARG A 212 -10.79 1.30 -15.02
CA ARG A 212 -11.46 0.03 -14.74
C ARG A 212 -10.71 -0.62 -13.57
N CYS A 213 -11.42 -0.95 -12.49
CA CYS A 213 -10.85 -1.79 -11.43
C CYS A 213 -10.25 -3.04 -12.09
N LEU A 214 -8.91 -3.14 -12.09
CA LEU A 214 -8.17 -4.19 -12.78
C LEU A 214 -8.58 -5.55 -12.20
N PRO A 215 -9.18 -6.48 -12.95
CA PRO A 215 -9.54 -7.79 -12.41
C PRO A 215 -8.32 -8.54 -11.87
N TYR A 216 -8.48 -9.37 -10.83
CA TYR A 216 -7.37 -10.10 -10.23
C TYR A 216 -6.57 -10.94 -11.24
N LEU A 217 -7.23 -11.62 -12.18
CA LEU A 217 -6.54 -12.37 -13.23
C LEU A 217 -5.66 -11.47 -14.10
N GLU A 218 -6.16 -10.31 -14.50
CA GLU A 218 -5.38 -9.32 -15.26
C GLU A 218 -4.23 -8.76 -14.40
N TRP A 219 -4.46 -8.52 -13.11
CA TRP A 219 -3.42 -8.10 -12.16
C TRP A 219 -2.29 -9.14 -12.09
N THR A 220 -2.59 -10.44 -11.99
CA THR A 220 -1.54 -11.48 -11.92
C THR A 220 -0.66 -11.53 -13.16
N VAL A 221 -1.27 -11.40 -14.35
CA VAL A 221 -0.53 -11.35 -15.62
C VAL A 221 0.33 -10.10 -15.68
N ASN A 222 -0.24 -8.93 -15.39
CA ASN A 222 0.48 -7.66 -15.48
C ASN A 222 1.60 -7.56 -14.42
N PHE A 223 1.37 -8.07 -13.21
CA PHE A 223 2.39 -8.15 -12.17
C PHE A 223 3.52 -9.12 -12.54
N ARG A 224 3.23 -10.20 -13.27
CA ARG A 224 4.26 -11.09 -13.83
C ARG A 224 5.16 -10.34 -14.83
N VAL A 225 4.58 -9.61 -15.77
CA VAL A 225 5.34 -8.78 -16.73
C VAL A 225 6.23 -7.77 -15.99
N TYR A 226 5.65 -7.09 -14.99
CA TYR A 226 6.38 -6.14 -14.14
C TYR A 226 7.55 -6.80 -13.39
N SER A 227 7.31 -7.93 -12.73
CA SER A 227 8.34 -8.65 -11.97
C SER A 227 9.45 -9.19 -12.87
N LEU A 228 9.15 -9.67 -14.08
CA LEU A 228 10.18 -10.03 -15.06
C LEU A 228 11.01 -8.82 -15.46
N GLY A 229 10.40 -7.65 -15.67
CA GLY A 229 11.13 -6.39 -15.89
C GLY A 229 12.07 -6.05 -14.74
N MET A 230 11.62 -6.18 -13.49
CA MET A 230 12.45 -5.96 -12.32
C MET A 230 13.61 -6.98 -12.22
N ILE A 231 13.39 -8.24 -12.59
CA ILE A 231 14.43 -9.29 -12.63
C ILE A 231 15.45 -9.00 -13.73
N MET A 232 15.01 -8.58 -14.92
CA MET A 232 15.89 -8.16 -16.02
C MET A 232 16.81 -7.02 -15.57
N LEU A 233 16.27 -6.05 -14.83
CA LEU A 233 17.04 -4.93 -14.27
C LEU A 233 17.86 -5.27 -13.02
N GLY A 234 17.91 -6.55 -12.61
CA GLY A 234 18.67 -6.98 -11.43
C GLY A 234 18.13 -6.47 -10.10
N CYS A 235 16.87 -6.01 -10.07
CA CYS A 235 16.26 -5.39 -8.89
C CYS A 235 15.75 -6.39 -7.86
N GLY A 236 15.80 -7.69 -8.14
CA GLY A 236 15.37 -8.76 -7.25
C GLY A 236 15.42 -10.12 -7.94
N LYS A 237 15.09 -11.19 -7.21
CA LYS A 237 14.97 -12.55 -7.74
C LYS A 237 13.51 -12.94 -7.91
N HIS A 238 13.25 -13.94 -8.74
CA HIS A 238 11.89 -14.46 -8.97
C HIS A 238 11.16 -14.84 -7.67
N ALA A 239 11.86 -15.46 -6.73
CA ALA A 239 11.27 -15.86 -5.44
C ALA A 239 10.74 -14.67 -4.63
N ASP A 240 11.37 -13.50 -4.75
CA ASP A 240 11.01 -12.29 -4.00
C ASP A 240 9.65 -11.76 -4.45
N PHE A 241 9.48 -11.64 -5.77
CA PHE A 241 8.23 -11.19 -6.38
C PHE A 241 7.12 -12.24 -6.28
N LEU A 242 7.47 -13.52 -6.38
CA LEU A 242 6.52 -14.61 -6.17
C LEU A 242 5.92 -14.57 -4.77
N LYS A 243 6.75 -14.34 -3.73
CA LYS A 243 6.26 -14.23 -2.35
C LYS A 243 5.28 -13.08 -2.17
N TYR A 244 5.51 -11.94 -2.84
CA TYR A 244 4.56 -10.82 -2.84
C TYR A 244 3.26 -11.19 -3.58
N SER A 245 3.36 -11.77 -4.78
CA SER A 245 2.20 -12.21 -5.55
C SER A 245 1.36 -13.24 -4.79
N ASP A 246 1.99 -14.18 -4.08
CA ASP A 246 1.31 -15.19 -3.28
C ASP A 246 0.54 -14.58 -2.11
N MET A 247 1.09 -13.54 -1.48
CA MET A 247 0.40 -12.81 -0.42
C MET A 247 -0.84 -12.10 -0.97
N ILE A 248 -0.73 -11.37 -2.09
CA ILE A 248 -1.90 -10.73 -2.73
C ILE A 248 -2.93 -11.80 -3.13
N GLY A 249 -2.48 -12.93 -3.66
CA GLY A 249 -3.35 -14.04 -4.01
C GLY A 249 -4.04 -14.69 -2.80
N LYS A 250 -3.41 -14.69 -1.62
CA LYS A 250 -4.09 -15.08 -0.37
C LYS A 250 -5.19 -14.07 -0.02
N LEU A 251 -4.89 -12.78 -0.04
CA LEU A 251 -5.89 -11.74 0.24
C LEU A 251 -7.08 -11.80 -0.72
N TYR A 252 -6.84 -12.00 -2.03
CA TYR A 252 -7.91 -12.19 -3.00
C TYR A 252 -8.76 -13.44 -2.72
N ARG A 253 -8.14 -14.57 -2.37
CA ARG A 253 -8.89 -15.80 -2.00
C ARG A 253 -9.71 -15.62 -0.72
N THR A 254 -9.21 -14.85 0.23
CA THR A 254 -9.94 -14.55 1.48
C THR A 254 -11.08 -13.56 1.23
N TYR A 255 -10.85 -12.55 0.37
CA TYR A 255 -11.77 -11.42 0.16
C TYR A 255 -12.11 -11.19 -1.33
N PRO A 256 -12.60 -12.19 -2.09
CA PRO A 256 -12.76 -12.07 -3.54
C PRO A 256 -13.76 -10.98 -3.93
N GLN A 257 -14.84 -10.81 -3.15
CA GLN A 257 -15.86 -9.77 -3.36
C GLN A 257 -15.39 -8.36 -2.98
N TYR A 258 -14.27 -8.24 -2.26
CA TYR A 258 -13.64 -6.98 -1.88
C TYR A 258 -12.28 -6.79 -2.57
N TRP A 259 -12.12 -7.37 -3.76
CA TRP A 259 -10.94 -7.19 -4.57
C TRP A 259 -10.54 -5.72 -4.79
N PRO A 260 -11.46 -4.75 -5.02
CA PRO A 260 -11.08 -3.34 -5.16
C PRO A 260 -10.31 -2.79 -3.95
N GLN A 261 -10.64 -3.25 -2.74
CA GLN A 261 -9.96 -2.84 -1.50
C GLN A 261 -8.55 -3.45 -1.42
N VAL A 262 -8.42 -4.73 -1.79
CA VAL A 262 -7.10 -5.39 -1.89
C VAL A 262 -6.23 -4.71 -2.93
N LEU A 263 -6.78 -4.37 -4.10
CA LEU A 263 -6.07 -3.68 -5.18
C LEU A 263 -5.61 -2.28 -4.76
N ALA A 264 -6.48 -1.49 -4.12
CA ALA A 264 -6.11 -0.17 -3.62
C ALA A 264 -5.00 -0.24 -2.55
N ALA A 265 -5.05 -1.26 -1.68
CA ALA A 265 -3.99 -1.52 -0.71
C ALA A 265 -2.68 -1.97 -1.37
N ASP A 266 -2.72 -2.80 -2.42
CA ASP A 266 -1.55 -3.15 -3.22
C ASP A 266 -0.91 -1.91 -3.88
N GLU A 267 -1.72 -1.07 -4.52
CA GLU A 267 -1.24 0.15 -5.17
C GLU A 267 -0.60 1.10 -4.15
N ASN A 268 -1.26 1.33 -3.01
CA ASN A 268 -0.69 2.17 -1.95
C ASN A 268 0.64 1.60 -1.40
N MET A 269 0.76 0.27 -1.31
CA MET A 269 1.99 -0.39 -0.88
C MET A 269 3.11 -0.12 -1.89
N ARG A 270 2.84 -0.38 -3.17
CA ARG A 270 3.83 -0.28 -4.25
C ARG A 270 4.26 1.17 -4.54
N VAL A 271 3.35 2.14 -4.47
CA VAL A 271 3.67 3.58 -4.67
C VAL A 271 4.35 4.17 -3.45
N GLY A 272 3.68 4.09 -2.29
CA GLY A 272 3.95 4.99 -1.17
C GLY A 272 4.79 4.38 -0.05
N ARG A 273 4.72 3.05 0.14
CA ARG A 273 5.40 2.39 1.27
C ARG A 273 6.62 1.59 0.88
N LEU A 274 6.74 1.18 -0.38
CA LEU A 274 7.85 0.33 -0.83
C LEU A 274 9.23 0.97 -0.59
N SER A 275 9.34 2.29 -0.71
CA SER A 275 10.55 3.06 -0.40
C SER A 275 11.05 2.85 1.02
N ARG A 276 10.15 2.75 2.01
CA ARG A 276 10.50 2.51 3.42
C ARG A 276 11.15 1.15 3.61
N TYR A 277 10.62 0.11 2.98
CA TYR A 277 11.26 -1.21 3.03
C TYR A 277 12.57 -1.22 2.24
N LYS A 278 12.69 -0.43 1.16
CA LYS A 278 13.93 -0.31 0.40
C LYS A 278 15.09 0.29 1.21
N GLN A 279 14.83 1.25 2.11
CA GLN A 279 15.87 1.85 2.98
C GLN A 279 16.60 0.81 3.83
N THR A 280 15.90 -0.24 4.26
CA THR A 280 16.49 -1.32 5.08
C THR A 280 16.87 -2.55 4.25
N SER A 281 16.75 -2.50 2.93
CA SER A 281 16.89 -3.63 2.02
C SER A 281 17.96 -3.40 0.95
N ASN A 282 18.67 -4.47 0.57
CA ASN A 282 19.75 -4.37 -0.40
C ASN A 282 19.22 -4.06 -1.81
N ASN A 283 18.14 -4.71 -2.22
CA ASN A 283 17.48 -4.51 -3.51
C ASN A 283 15.96 -4.30 -3.36
N TRP A 284 15.26 -4.05 -4.46
CA TRP A 284 13.81 -3.85 -4.46
C TRP A 284 13.04 -5.16 -4.22
N GLY A 285 13.54 -6.31 -4.65
CA GLY A 285 12.98 -7.64 -4.34
C GLY A 285 12.89 -7.88 -2.84
N ASP A 286 13.96 -7.63 -2.08
CA ASP A 286 13.97 -7.71 -0.62
C ASP A 286 12.93 -6.77 0.01
N ALA A 287 12.72 -5.57 -0.58
CA ALA A 287 11.69 -4.63 -0.15
C ALA A 287 10.28 -5.21 -0.38
N TYR A 288 10.03 -5.86 -1.51
CA TYR A 288 8.78 -6.59 -1.79
C TYR A 288 8.56 -7.75 -0.81
N VAL A 289 9.61 -8.50 -0.47
CA VAL A 289 9.53 -9.58 0.52
C VAL A 289 9.09 -9.05 1.88
N LYS A 290 9.68 -7.93 2.34
CA LYS A 290 9.32 -7.29 3.60
C LYS A 290 7.89 -6.73 3.57
N ALA A 291 7.51 -6.06 2.48
CA ALA A 291 6.15 -5.57 2.27
C ALA A 291 5.12 -6.72 2.30
N ALA A 292 5.43 -7.87 1.70
CA ALA A 292 4.58 -9.06 1.73
C ALA A 292 4.41 -9.63 3.15
N THR A 293 5.39 -9.43 4.02
CA THR A 293 5.35 -9.89 5.42
C THR A 293 4.83 -8.84 6.40
N ASP A 294 4.50 -7.63 5.94
CA ASP A 294 3.95 -6.59 6.80
C ASP A 294 2.46 -6.84 7.07
N SER A 295 2.19 -7.79 7.96
CA SER A 295 0.83 -8.11 8.38
C SER A 295 0.09 -6.93 8.98
N ALA A 296 0.78 -5.95 9.59
CA ALA A 296 0.15 -4.78 10.18
C ALA A 296 -0.45 -3.88 9.10
N TYR A 297 0.29 -3.65 8.01
CA TYR A 297 -0.21 -2.92 6.87
C TYR A 297 -1.43 -3.60 6.23
N TRP A 298 -1.34 -4.89 5.93
CA TRP A 298 -2.44 -5.61 5.27
C TRP A 298 -3.69 -5.67 6.15
N LEU A 299 -3.51 -5.84 7.46
CA LEU A 299 -4.61 -5.75 8.42
C LEU A 299 -5.28 -4.37 8.41
N GLU A 300 -4.47 -3.30 8.41
CA GLU A 300 -4.98 -1.93 8.43
C GLU A 300 -5.72 -1.56 7.14
N LYS A 301 -5.13 -1.89 5.98
CA LYS A 301 -5.61 -1.41 4.68
C LYS A 301 -6.59 -2.36 4.00
N VAL A 302 -6.57 -3.64 4.34
CA VAL A 302 -7.47 -4.64 3.76
C VAL A 302 -8.44 -5.15 4.81
N ASP A 303 -7.98 -5.90 5.81
CA ASP A 303 -8.88 -6.58 6.75
C ASP A 303 -9.84 -5.59 7.43
N ARG A 304 -9.31 -4.53 8.07
CA ARG A 304 -10.12 -3.51 8.77
C ARG A 304 -11.16 -2.88 7.86
N VAL A 305 -10.76 -2.49 6.64
CA VAL A 305 -11.65 -1.83 5.67
C VAL A 305 -12.74 -2.80 5.22
N VAL A 306 -12.37 -4.04 4.92
CA VAL A 306 -13.32 -5.10 4.55
C VAL A 306 -14.31 -5.39 5.67
N PHE A 307 -13.85 -5.50 6.92
CA PHE A 307 -14.73 -5.69 8.08
C PHE A 307 -15.71 -4.52 8.26
N GLN A 308 -15.25 -3.27 8.13
CA GLN A 308 -16.13 -2.10 8.21
C GLN A 308 -17.19 -2.10 7.10
N LEU A 309 -16.81 -2.41 5.87
CA LEU A 309 -17.73 -2.47 4.73
C LEU A 309 -18.74 -3.61 4.85
N ALA A 310 -18.30 -4.78 5.31
CA ALA A 310 -19.20 -5.92 5.55
C ALA A 310 -20.26 -5.58 6.61
N ASN A 311 -19.86 -4.92 7.70
CA ASN A 311 -20.77 -4.50 8.78
C ASN A 311 -21.71 -3.36 8.33
N ALA A 312 -21.22 -2.42 7.52
CA ALA A 312 -22.05 -1.37 6.94
C ALA A 312 -23.08 -1.94 5.94
N GLY A 313 -22.71 -2.98 5.19
CA GLY A 313 -23.61 -3.71 4.29
C GLY A 313 -24.67 -4.54 5.01
N ALA A 314 -24.34 -5.11 6.18
CA ALA A 314 -25.29 -5.85 7.02
C ALA A 314 -26.29 -4.93 7.77
N GLY A 315 -25.98 -3.63 7.90
CA GLY A 315 -26.83 -2.61 8.52
C GLY A 315 -27.66 -1.77 7.53
N ALA A 316 -27.57 -2.01 6.23
CA ALA A 316 -28.43 -1.33 5.26
C ALA A 316 -29.85 -1.92 5.36
N PRO A 317 -30.90 -1.12 5.63
CA PRO A 317 -32.27 -1.64 5.61
C PRO A 317 -32.54 -2.23 4.24
N SER A 318 -32.87 -3.52 4.21
CA SER A 318 -33.33 -4.18 2.99
C SER A 318 -34.48 -3.36 2.42
N LYS A 319 -34.38 -3.00 1.14
CA LYS A 319 -35.50 -2.43 0.37
C LYS A 319 -36.52 -3.54 0.10
N GLU A 320 -37.13 -4.09 1.14
CA GLU A 320 -38.22 -5.07 1.02
C GLU A 320 -39.07 -5.08 2.29
N SER A 321 -39.80 -4.00 2.52
CA SER A 321 -41.12 -4.03 3.19
C SER A 321 -41.79 -2.64 3.17
N VAL A 322 -41.91 -2.02 1.99
CA VAL A 322 -42.97 -1.02 1.84
C VAL A 322 -44.28 -1.77 1.69
N ALA A 323 -44.94 -1.99 2.83
CA ALA A 323 -46.30 -2.50 2.90
C ALA A 323 -47.21 -1.64 2.00
N LYS A 324 -47.82 -2.26 0.99
CA LYS A 324 -48.93 -1.62 0.26
C LYS A 324 -50.09 -1.39 1.25
N PRO A 325 -50.64 -0.17 1.35
CA PRO A 325 -51.87 0.03 2.11
C PRO A 325 -52.99 -0.75 1.42
N LYS A 326 -53.71 -1.59 2.17
CA LYS A 326 -54.97 -2.15 1.70
C LYS A 326 -55.95 -0.99 1.51
N GLU A 327 -56.24 -0.67 0.26
CA GLU A 327 -57.42 0.13 -0.09
C GLU A 327 -58.66 -0.57 0.50
N ARG A 328 -59.32 0.12 1.43
CA ARG A 328 -60.73 -0.11 1.73
C ARG A 328 -61.53 0.45 0.57
N ALA A 329 -62.17 -0.41 -0.20
CA ALA A 329 -63.30 -0.05 -1.03
C ALA A 329 -64.51 -0.85 -0.54
N LEU A 330 -65.47 -0.08 -0.01
CA LEU A 330 -66.93 -0.26 0.07
C LEU A 330 -67.51 -1.66 0.33
#